data_AF-A0A2S9XY30-F1
#
_entry.id   AF-A0A2S9XY30-F1
#
_cell.length_a   1.000
_cell.length_b   1.000
_cell.length_c   1.000
_cell.angle_alpha   90.00
_cell.angle_beta   90.00
_cell.angle_gamma   90.00
#
_symmetry.space_group_name_H-M   'P 1'
#
loop_
_entity.id
_entity.type
_entity.pdbx_description
1 polymer ?
#
loop_
_entity_poly.entity_id
_entity_poly.type
_entity_poly.pdbx_seq_one_letter_code
_entity_poly.pdbx_strand_id
1 'polypeptide(L)'
;MNTDGPDCQPPKGVLAGVARGVPSCPLTAGAHTRSHNTMKVSRQPDKTIFDAVWSAIAQSGSAPDEWSVRSTSFFGTSQEIRRDAAPTSVLSWETVTLAYEKTGSTIKLSRNPNVALDDLAAFPNRKPLPQQPANANTNHLNYKQWTKDRDVANKNNKILEQHLPLLDSVYSNLAAALSHASTSPDTVVSDMVSRRDAQLARFELHIEELTKTSVRRREQLENEYQERKTALGTAAAQELAADKDALRAEFDEYKAELEANTSEIRNKLADRKAAVTAREEAADLNDNRSARRNLRNAMMDIINEREESFSLTDETQGKRTPVLWASGLTMASLFATLVVIILFSDVGPQDLLARSITQVVLSAGFLGTLLFFLRFTQNWAKQHADEEFYLKRLKLDLERANWLVEMSLEYAQERNEPIPAETFASLSRGLFQVASTPETLHPYEALLGSASEANVTIPHVDLKLKRRGLRNLQKQAEKLDAD
;
A
#
# COMPACT_ATOMS: atom_id res chain seq x y z
N MET A 1 2.90 14.91 -48.45
CA MET A 1 2.25 13.89 -47.59
C MET A 1 1.78 14.65 -46.35
N ASN A 2 0.52 15.12 -46.33
CA ASN A 2 -0.66 14.44 -45.74
C ASN A 2 -0.41 14.07 -44.27
N THR A 3 -1.23 14.38 -43.26
CA THR A 3 -2.64 14.81 -43.10
C THR A 3 -2.80 14.99 -41.57
N ASP A 4 -3.26 16.12 -41.04
CA ASP A 4 -4.66 16.42 -40.63
C ASP A 4 -4.81 16.44 -39.10
N GLY A 5 -5.19 17.61 -38.58
CA GLY A 5 -5.70 17.80 -37.21
C GLY A 5 -7.23 17.85 -37.22
N PRO A 6 -7.92 17.50 -36.11
CA PRO A 6 -9.37 17.49 -36.09
C PRO A 6 -9.98 18.86 -35.77
N ASP A 7 -10.92 19.26 -36.63
CA ASP A 7 -11.81 20.40 -36.51
C ASP A 7 -12.91 20.19 -35.45
N CYS A 8 -13.18 21.25 -34.70
CA CYS A 8 -14.37 21.44 -33.88
C CYS A 8 -15.50 22.05 -34.73
N GLN A 9 -16.69 21.42 -34.73
CA GLN A 9 -17.94 22.08 -35.12
C GLN A 9 -19.06 21.78 -34.11
N PRO A 10 -19.87 22.77 -33.70
CA PRO A 10 -21.06 22.58 -32.88
C PRO A 10 -22.36 22.55 -33.72
N PRO A 11 -23.44 21.90 -33.26
CA PRO A 11 -24.75 22.08 -33.86
C PRO A 11 -25.55 23.22 -33.21
N LYS A 12 -26.02 24.15 -34.06
CA LYS A 12 -27.25 24.97 -33.90
C LYS A 12 -28.45 24.03 -34.15
N GLY A 13 -29.62 24.06 -33.51
CA GLY A 13 -30.33 25.00 -32.64
C GLY A 13 -31.80 25.08 -33.12
N VAL A 14 -32.82 24.92 -32.25
CA VAL A 14 -34.26 25.34 -32.39
C VAL A 14 -34.89 25.19 -30.97
N LEU A 15 -35.13 26.25 -30.19
CA LEU A 15 -36.25 27.23 -30.09
C LEU A 15 -37.55 26.79 -29.39
N ALA A 16 -38.01 27.69 -28.49
CA ALA A 16 -39.30 27.83 -27.77
C ALA A 16 -39.54 26.92 -26.54
N GLY A 17 -40.05 27.37 -25.39
CA GLY A 17 -40.61 28.64 -24.97
C GLY A 17 -41.03 28.62 -23.48
N VAL A 18 -41.27 29.82 -22.97
CA VAL A 18 -41.69 30.27 -21.64
C VAL A 18 -42.80 29.44 -20.94
N ALA A 19 -42.67 29.14 -19.63
CA ALA A 19 -43.68 29.43 -18.59
C ALA A 19 -43.28 28.96 -17.17
N ARG A 20 -43.72 29.75 -16.19
CA ARG A 20 -43.59 29.63 -14.73
C ARG A 20 -44.27 28.37 -14.16
N GLY A 21 -43.83 27.93 -12.98
CA GLY A 21 -44.70 27.21 -12.04
C GLY A 21 -44.00 26.18 -11.15
N VAL A 22 -43.55 26.61 -9.97
CA VAL A 22 -43.42 25.76 -8.77
C VAL A 22 -44.84 25.40 -8.31
N PRO A 23 -45.13 24.14 -7.94
CA PRO A 23 -45.30 23.84 -6.51
C PRO A 23 -44.75 22.48 -6.04
N SER A 24 -44.15 22.56 -4.87
CA SER A 24 -44.02 21.63 -3.74
C SER A 24 -44.84 20.32 -3.66
N CYS A 25 -44.11 19.25 -3.25
CA CYS A 25 -44.44 18.17 -2.29
C CYS A 25 -45.50 17.10 -2.66
N PRO A 26 -45.51 15.88 -2.03
CA PRO A 26 -44.80 15.48 -0.81
C PRO A 26 -44.05 14.12 -0.82
N LEU A 27 -43.22 13.99 0.22
CA LEU A 27 -42.62 12.79 0.79
C LEU A 27 -43.63 11.65 1.01
N THR A 28 -43.21 10.41 0.76
CA THR A 28 -43.79 9.21 1.39
C THR A 28 -42.69 8.42 2.09
N ALA A 29 -42.78 8.41 3.41
CA ALA A 29 -41.95 7.65 4.32
C ALA A 29 -42.41 6.18 4.34
N GLY A 30 -41.51 5.25 4.01
CA GLY A 30 -41.69 3.82 4.23
C GLY A 30 -40.80 3.35 5.37
N ALA A 31 -41.34 3.34 6.59
CA ALA A 31 -40.66 2.79 7.77
C ALA A 31 -40.74 1.26 7.76
N HIS A 32 -39.61 0.58 7.56
CA HIS A 32 -39.45 -0.84 7.88
C HIS A 32 -38.73 -0.99 9.21
N THR A 33 -39.50 -1.24 10.27
CA THR A 33 -39.00 -1.70 11.56
C THR A 33 -38.68 -3.19 11.48
N ARG A 34 -37.39 -3.53 11.41
CA ARG A 34 -36.90 -4.92 11.53
C ARG A 34 -36.50 -5.15 12.98
N SER A 35 -37.31 -5.89 13.73
CA SER A 35 -36.98 -6.32 15.10
C SER A 35 -35.95 -7.45 15.05
N HIS A 36 -34.78 -7.24 15.63
CA HIS A 36 -33.82 -8.30 15.89
C HIS A 36 -34.07 -8.86 17.29
N ASN A 37 -34.67 -10.04 17.37
CA ASN A 37 -34.62 -10.88 18.57
C ASN A 37 -33.23 -11.53 18.66
N THR A 38 -32.40 -11.09 19.61
CA THR A 38 -31.14 -11.73 19.97
C THR A 38 -31.39 -12.86 20.96
N MET A 39 -31.33 -14.11 20.49
CA MET A 39 -31.27 -15.30 21.34
C MET A 39 -29.80 -15.59 21.67
N LYS A 40 -29.38 -15.36 22.92
CA LYS A 40 -28.03 -15.72 23.41
C LYS A 40 -27.96 -17.24 23.61
N VAL A 41 -27.18 -17.93 22.78
CA VAL A 41 -26.73 -19.29 23.05
C VAL A 41 -25.23 -19.24 23.37
N SER A 42 -24.90 -19.46 24.64
CA SER A 42 -23.52 -19.57 25.13
C SER A 42 -23.01 -21.00 24.89
N ARG A 43 -21.99 -21.15 24.04
CA ARG A 43 -21.10 -22.33 24.05
C ARG A 43 -19.65 -21.85 24.08
N GLN A 44 -18.90 -22.33 25.07
CA GLN A 44 -17.46 -22.10 25.22
C GLN A 44 -16.68 -22.73 24.06
N PRO A 45 -15.60 -22.10 23.55
CA PRO A 45 -14.68 -22.75 22.64
C PRO A 45 -13.73 -23.70 23.39
N ASP A 46 -13.38 -24.77 22.69
CA ASP A 46 -12.59 -25.90 23.17
C ASP A 46 -11.12 -25.49 23.40
N LYS A 47 -10.57 -25.78 24.59
CA LYS A 47 -9.23 -25.37 25.05
C LYS A 47 -8.06 -25.97 24.26
N THR A 48 -8.34 -26.97 23.43
CA THR A 48 -7.34 -27.87 22.84
C THR A 48 -6.51 -27.24 21.71
N ILE A 49 -7.02 -26.22 21.02
CA ILE A 49 -6.31 -25.57 19.91
C ILE A 49 -5.28 -24.55 20.42
N PHE A 50 -5.59 -23.86 21.51
CA PHE A 50 -4.69 -22.84 22.08
C PHE A 50 -3.46 -23.49 22.73
N ASP A 51 -3.65 -24.62 23.42
CA ASP A 51 -2.55 -25.37 24.03
C ASP A 51 -1.64 -26.02 22.96
N ALA A 52 -2.18 -26.42 21.81
CA ALA A 52 -1.40 -26.98 20.71
C ALA A 52 -0.46 -25.94 20.08
N VAL A 53 -0.97 -24.72 19.83
CA VAL A 53 -0.17 -23.61 19.28
C VAL A 53 0.88 -23.13 20.28
N TRP A 54 0.54 -23.07 21.57
CA TRP A 54 1.49 -22.66 22.60
C TRP A 54 2.60 -23.69 22.82
N SER A 55 2.29 -24.99 22.71
CA SER A 55 3.29 -26.06 22.78
C SER A 55 4.28 -26.05 21.59
N ALA A 56 3.81 -25.65 20.40
CA ALA A 56 4.65 -25.56 19.20
C ALA A 56 5.63 -24.37 19.27
N ILE A 57 5.22 -23.27 19.90
CA ILE A 57 6.08 -22.09 20.10
C ILE A 57 7.14 -22.38 21.17
N ALA A 58 6.77 -23.06 22.26
CA ALA A 58 7.70 -23.44 23.33
C ALA A 58 8.80 -24.43 22.87
N GLN A 59 8.56 -25.23 21.82
CA GLN A 59 9.54 -26.16 21.26
C GLN A 59 10.53 -25.53 20.27
N SER A 60 10.32 -24.28 19.85
CA SER A 60 11.12 -23.64 18.79
C SER A 60 12.46 -23.03 19.27
N GLY A 61 12.78 -23.08 20.56
CA GLY A 61 14.15 -22.93 21.07
C GLY A 61 14.87 -21.60 20.82
N SER A 62 14.18 -20.54 20.36
CA SER A 62 14.76 -19.21 20.20
C SER A 62 13.82 -18.15 20.78
N ALA A 63 14.03 -17.80 22.05
CA ALA A 63 13.46 -16.60 22.64
C ALA A 63 14.40 -15.42 22.32
N PRO A 64 13.97 -14.42 21.55
CA PRO A 64 14.59 -13.10 21.63
C PRO A 64 14.09 -12.38 22.87
N ASP A 65 15.01 -11.77 23.61
CA ASP A 65 14.69 -10.86 24.69
C ASP A 65 14.00 -9.63 24.07
N GLU A 66 12.78 -9.35 24.55
CA GLU A 66 12.02 -8.11 24.29
C GLU A 66 11.18 -8.07 22.99
N TRP A 67 9.90 -8.45 23.12
CA TRP A 67 8.85 -8.08 22.16
C TRP A 67 7.82 -7.19 22.84
N SER A 68 7.52 -6.03 22.24
CA SER A 68 6.37 -5.18 22.58
C SER A 68 5.32 -5.27 21.47
N VAL A 69 4.10 -5.67 21.79
CA VAL A 69 2.96 -5.62 20.86
C VAL A 69 2.29 -4.26 20.99
N ARG A 70 2.35 -3.45 19.94
CA ARG A 70 1.69 -2.13 19.88
C ARG A 70 0.41 -2.27 19.05
N SER A 71 -0.76 -2.16 19.67
CA SER A 71 -2.03 -2.08 18.95
C SER A 71 -2.41 -0.62 18.75
N THR A 72 -2.49 -0.16 17.52
CA THR A 72 -3.05 1.15 17.16
C THR A 72 -4.56 1.02 16.92
N SER A 73 -5.38 1.64 17.76
CA SER A 73 -6.81 1.81 17.51
C SER A 73 -7.06 3.13 16.76
N PHE A 74 -8.14 3.17 15.99
CA PHE A 74 -8.51 4.25 15.06
C PHE A 74 -8.89 5.59 15.74
N PHE A 75 -8.82 5.68 17.06
CA PHE A 75 -8.96 6.93 17.82
C PHE A 75 -7.72 7.11 18.69
N GLY A 76 -6.78 7.93 18.22
CA GLY A 76 -5.41 8.04 18.70
C GLY A 76 -5.25 8.28 20.21
N THR A 77 -5.04 7.20 20.96
CA THR A 77 -4.36 7.21 22.26
C THR A 77 -3.45 5.98 22.34
N SER A 78 -2.15 6.23 22.54
CA SER A 78 -1.14 5.17 22.71
C SER A 78 -0.99 4.89 24.20
N GLN A 79 -1.27 3.67 24.66
CA GLN A 79 -0.89 3.21 25.99
C GLN A 79 0.25 2.20 25.92
N GLU A 80 1.28 2.43 26.72
CA GLU A 80 2.42 1.53 26.92
C GLU A 80 2.14 0.67 28.17
N ILE A 81 1.95 -0.63 28.00
CA ILE A 81 1.67 -1.56 29.10
C ILE A 81 2.99 -2.18 29.57
N ARG A 82 3.48 -1.77 30.74
CA ARG A 82 4.59 -2.43 31.46
C ARG A 82 4.08 -3.57 32.34
N ARG A 83 4.95 -4.56 32.58
CA ARG A 83 4.63 -5.93 33.01
C ARG A 83 4.08 -6.13 34.44
N ASP A 84 3.78 -5.08 35.18
CA ASP A 84 3.40 -5.19 36.60
C ASP A 84 1.98 -4.66 36.88
N ALA A 85 0.97 -5.26 36.26
CA ALA A 85 -0.42 -5.12 36.69
C ALA A 85 -1.27 -6.31 36.20
N ALA A 86 -1.93 -7.02 37.12
CA ALA A 86 -2.82 -8.13 36.82
C ALA A 86 -4.02 -7.67 35.97
N PRO A 87 -4.45 -8.42 34.93
CA PRO A 87 -5.56 -7.97 34.10
C PRO A 87 -6.89 -8.55 34.59
N THR A 88 -7.77 -7.67 35.05
CA THR A 88 -9.22 -7.87 34.92
C THR A 88 -9.75 -6.83 33.96
N SER A 89 -9.80 -7.15 32.66
CA SER A 89 -10.78 -6.56 31.74
C SER A 89 -10.90 -7.41 30.47
N VAL A 90 -12.15 -7.56 30.06
CA VAL A 90 -12.63 -8.39 28.96
C VAL A 90 -12.43 -7.62 27.65
N LEU A 91 -11.57 -8.12 26.76
CA LEU A 91 -11.48 -7.65 25.38
C LEU A 91 -12.54 -8.35 24.53
N SER A 92 -13.42 -7.57 23.90
CA SER A 92 -14.38 -8.02 22.90
C SER A 92 -13.68 -8.20 21.55
N TRP A 93 -13.89 -9.34 20.90
CA TRP A 93 -13.35 -9.65 19.58
C TRP A 93 -14.45 -9.47 18.53
N GLU A 94 -14.15 -8.78 17.44
CA GLU A 94 -15.06 -8.63 16.30
C GLU A 94 -15.23 -9.96 15.55
N THR A 95 -16.48 -10.26 15.24
CA THR A 95 -16.95 -11.49 14.59
C THR A 95 -16.71 -11.45 13.09
N VAL A 96 -15.92 -12.39 12.55
CA VAL A 96 -15.90 -12.69 11.10
C VAL A 96 -17.14 -13.54 10.79
N THR A 97 -18.08 -12.99 10.02
CA THR A 97 -19.30 -13.69 9.62
C THR A 97 -19.04 -14.52 8.36
N LEU A 98 -19.07 -15.86 8.48
CA LEU A 98 -19.16 -16.77 7.34
C LEU A 98 -20.60 -17.24 7.21
N ALA A 99 -21.27 -16.84 6.13
CA ALA A 99 -22.59 -17.35 5.80
C ALA A 99 -22.45 -18.75 5.16
N TYR A 100 -23.19 -19.71 5.70
CA TYR A 100 -23.48 -20.97 5.01
C TYR A 100 -24.96 -21.29 5.15
N GLU A 101 -25.54 -21.86 4.10
CA GLU A 101 -26.93 -22.33 4.10
C GLU A 101 -26.93 -23.86 4.07
N LYS A 102 -27.66 -24.47 5.01
CA LYS A 102 -27.72 -25.92 5.19
C LYS A 102 -29.06 -26.44 4.69
N THR A 103 -29.05 -27.18 3.58
CA THR A 103 -30.19 -27.96 3.10
C THR A 103 -29.81 -29.44 3.07
N GLY A 104 -30.20 -30.19 4.12
CA GLY A 104 -29.99 -31.64 4.21
C GLY A 104 -28.57 -32.09 4.56
N SER A 105 -28.23 -33.34 4.18
CA SER A 105 -27.04 -34.08 4.61
C SER A 105 -25.81 -33.99 3.68
N THR A 106 -25.75 -33.01 2.77
CA THR A 106 -24.57 -32.77 1.93
C THR A 106 -24.11 -31.32 1.97
N ILE A 107 -22.81 -31.10 2.19
CA ILE A 107 -22.16 -29.79 2.13
C ILE A 107 -21.67 -29.59 0.70
N LYS A 108 -22.27 -28.65 -0.04
CA LYS A 108 -21.75 -28.19 -1.33
C LYS A 108 -21.06 -26.84 -1.15
N LEU A 109 -19.78 -26.76 -1.50
CA LEU A 109 -19.06 -25.50 -1.62
C LEU A 109 -19.47 -24.84 -2.96
N SER A 110 -20.24 -23.76 -2.88
CA SER A 110 -20.57 -22.91 -4.03
C SER A 110 -19.60 -21.74 -4.13
N ARG A 111 -19.10 -21.49 -5.33
CA ARG A 111 -18.17 -20.40 -5.66
C ARG A 111 -18.97 -19.11 -5.89
N ASN A 112 -18.57 -18.03 -5.21
CA ASN A 112 -19.17 -16.69 -5.34
C ASN A 112 -18.99 -16.15 -6.79
N PRO A 113 -20.06 -15.77 -7.51
CA PRO A 113 -19.98 -15.42 -8.94
C PRO A 113 -19.79 -13.93 -9.22
N ASN A 114 -19.11 -13.15 -8.36
CA ASN A 114 -18.86 -11.72 -8.60
C ASN A 114 -17.41 -11.31 -8.26
N VAL A 115 -16.46 -11.85 -9.01
CA VAL A 115 -15.14 -11.23 -9.21
C VAL A 115 -14.82 -11.38 -10.69
N ALA A 116 -14.77 -10.25 -11.41
CA ALA A 116 -14.37 -10.19 -12.81
C ALA A 116 -12.94 -10.74 -12.94
N LEU A 117 -12.78 -11.70 -13.84
CA LEU A 117 -11.60 -12.54 -13.97
C LEU A 117 -10.99 -12.31 -15.36
N ASP A 118 -10.46 -11.10 -15.59
CA ASP A 118 -9.80 -10.75 -16.86
C ASP A 118 -8.27 -10.74 -16.80
N ASP A 119 -7.63 -11.09 -15.67
CA ASP A 119 -6.15 -10.98 -15.53
C ASP A 119 -5.41 -12.27 -15.13
N LEU A 120 -5.93 -13.46 -15.43
CA LEU A 120 -5.26 -14.75 -15.14
C LEU A 120 -4.84 -15.57 -16.36
N ALA A 121 -4.84 -14.97 -17.57
CA ALA A 121 -4.35 -15.60 -18.79
C ALA A 121 -2.86 -15.35 -19.04
N ALA A 122 -1.99 -15.78 -18.12
CA ALA A 122 -0.54 -15.84 -18.37
C ALA A 122 0.17 -16.84 -17.44
N PHE A 123 -0.26 -18.10 -17.46
CA PHE A 123 0.59 -19.21 -17.01
C PHE A 123 1.29 -19.80 -18.24
N PRO A 124 2.63 -19.76 -18.33
CA PRO A 124 3.33 -20.50 -19.37
C PRO A 124 3.21 -22.00 -19.08
N ASN A 125 2.91 -22.76 -20.13
CA ASN A 125 2.87 -24.20 -20.23
C ASN A 125 3.67 -24.95 -19.16
N ARG A 126 2.98 -25.63 -18.25
CA ARG A 126 3.57 -26.75 -17.50
C ARG A 126 3.88 -27.86 -18.51
N LYS A 127 5.16 -28.09 -18.80
CA LYS A 127 5.61 -29.34 -19.45
C LYS A 127 5.13 -30.52 -18.59
N PRO A 128 4.58 -31.59 -19.20
CA PRO A 128 4.24 -32.80 -18.46
C PRO A 128 5.50 -33.41 -17.85
N LEU A 129 5.37 -33.89 -16.61
CA LEU A 129 6.40 -34.67 -15.91
C LEU A 129 6.92 -35.81 -16.80
N PRO A 130 8.23 -36.14 -16.76
CA PRO A 130 8.76 -37.28 -17.47
C PRO A 130 8.10 -38.56 -16.94
N GLN A 131 7.44 -39.29 -17.84
CA GLN A 131 6.92 -40.61 -17.56
C GLN A 131 8.11 -41.53 -17.24
N GLN A 132 8.06 -42.19 -16.07
CA GLN A 132 8.95 -43.31 -15.75
C GLN A 132 8.89 -44.35 -16.88
N PRO A 133 10.04 -44.82 -17.42
CA PRO A 133 10.03 -45.93 -18.35
C PRO A 133 9.52 -47.18 -17.62
N ALA A 134 8.43 -47.74 -18.14
CA ALA A 134 7.94 -49.04 -17.72
C ALA A 134 9.04 -50.09 -17.98
N ASN A 135 9.50 -50.73 -16.90
CA ASN A 135 10.47 -51.82 -16.92
C ASN A 135 9.87 -53.04 -17.66
N ALA A 136 10.01 -53.08 -18.98
CA ALA A 136 9.49 -54.14 -19.85
C ALA A 136 10.53 -55.20 -20.25
N ASN A 137 11.75 -55.18 -19.68
CA ASN A 137 12.88 -55.94 -20.24
C ASN A 137 13.40 -57.15 -19.42
N THR A 138 12.68 -57.62 -18.40
CA THR A 138 13.10 -58.81 -17.63
C THR A 138 12.70 -60.15 -18.25
N ASN A 139 11.81 -60.18 -19.25
CA ASN A 139 11.31 -61.43 -19.83
C ASN A 139 12.07 -61.93 -21.08
N HIS A 140 12.90 -61.11 -21.72
CA HIS A 140 13.62 -61.52 -22.95
C HIS A 140 14.92 -62.32 -22.72
N LEU A 141 15.50 -62.24 -21.52
CA LEU A 141 16.73 -62.97 -21.17
C LEU A 141 16.49 -64.47 -20.93
N ASN A 142 15.28 -64.87 -20.54
CA ASN A 142 14.98 -66.27 -20.20
C ASN A 142 14.78 -67.17 -21.44
N TYR A 143 14.25 -66.62 -22.55
CA TYR A 143 13.99 -67.41 -23.77
C TYR A 143 15.28 -67.81 -24.51
N LYS A 144 16.29 -66.93 -24.56
CA LYS A 144 17.57 -67.23 -25.23
C LYS A 144 18.40 -68.26 -24.46
N GLN A 145 18.29 -68.31 -23.13
CA GLN A 145 18.96 -69.32 -22.31
C GLN A 145 18.34 -70.71 -22.53
N TRP A 146 17.00 -70.79 -22.56
CA TRP A 146 16.27 -72.04 -22.79
C TRP A 146 16.56 -72.69 -24.15
N THR A 147 16.72 -71.88 -25.23
CA THR A 147 17.06 -72.42 -26.55
C THR A 147 18.47 -73.02 -26.61
N LYS A 148 19.44 -72.48 -25.87
CA LYS A 148 20.80 -73.03 -25.81
C LYS A 148 20.84 -74.36 -25.08
N ASP A 149 20.10 -74.51 -23.99
CA ASP A 149 20.06 -75.75 -23.22
C ASP A 149 19.41 -76.89 -24.02
N ARG A 150 18.42 -76.57 -24.86
CA ARG A 150 17.79 -77.54 -25.79
C ARG A 150 18.76 -78.05 -26.86
N ASP A 151 19.62 -77.18 -27.39
CA ASP A 151 20.61 -77.57 -28.40
C ASP A 151 21.74 -78.43 -27.82
N VAL A 152 22.09 -78.23 -26.55
CA VAL A 152 23.05 -79.10 -25.84
C VAL A 152 22.44 -80.50 -25.60
N ALA A 153 21.17 -80.58 -25.20
CA ALA A 153 20.47 -81.86 -25.04
C ALA A 153 20.38 -82.66 -26.35
N ASN A 154 20.09 -81.99 -27.48
CA ASN A 154 20.05 -82.64 -28.79
C ASN A 154 21.42 -83.13 -29.27
N LYS A 155 22.51 -82.41 -28.95
CA LYS A 155 23.87 -82.89 -29.26
C LYS A 155 24.24 -84.14 -28.45
N ASN A 156 23.84 -84.22 -27.19
CA ASN A 156 24.11 -85.39 -26.35
C ASN A 156 23.37 -86.65 -26.84
N ASN A 157 22.12 -86.51 -27.32
CA ASN A 157 21.41 -87.64 -27.95
C ASN A 157 22.08 -88.13 -29.24
N LYS A 158 22.63 -87.22 -30.05
CA LYS A 158 23.33 -87.59 -31.29
C LYS A 158 24.65 -88.34 -31.04
N ILE A 159 25.32 -88.05 -29.92
CA ILE A 159 26.51 -88.80 -29.49
C ILE A 159 26.12 -90.23 -29.08
N LEU A 160 25.01 -90.41 -28.37
CA LEU A 160 24.51 -91.75 -28.01
C LEU A 160 24.18 -92.59 -29.25
N GLU A 161 23.54 -92.00 -30.27
CA GLU A 161 23.25 -92.67 -31.55
C GLU A 161 24.52 -93.10 -32.31
N GLN A 162 25.63 -92.35 -32.20
CA GLN A 162 26.90 -92.71 -32.85
C GLN A 162 27.62 -93.88 -32.16
N HIS A 163 27.37 -94.13 -30.88
CA HIS A 163 28.01 -95.22 -30.13
C HIS A 163 27.23 -96.54 -30.14
N LEU A 164 25.95 -96.54 -30.50
CA LEU A 164 25.12 -97.74 -30.69
C LEU A 164 25.69 -98.77 -31.70
N PRO A 165 26.19 -98.40 -32.89
CA PRO A 165 26.75 -99.39 -33.83
C PRO A 165 28.10 -99.99 -33.39
N LEU A 166 28.85 -99.30 -32.51
CA LEU A 166 30.08 -99.85 -31.94
C LEU A 166 29.78 -101.00 -30.98
N LEU A 167 28.72 -100.87 -30.17
CA LEU A 167 28.21 -101.96 -29.32
C LEU A 167 27.77 -103.18 -30.13
N ASP A 168 27.12 -102.95 -31.27
CA ASP A 168 26.67 -104.02 -32.17
C ASP A 168 27.86 -104.79 -32.78
N SER A 169 28.93 -104.07 -33.15
CA SER A 169 30.17 -104.68 -33.65
C SER A 169 30.94 -105.47 -32.58
N VAL A 170 30.88 -105.06 -31.31
CA VAL A 170 31.50 -105.79 -30.20
C VAL A 170 30.72 -107.08 -29.93
N TYR A 171 29.39 -107.03 -29.95
CA TYR A 171 28.54 -108.22 -29.80
C TYR A 171 28.70 -109.20 -30.96
N SER A 172 28.80 -108.74 -32.21
CA SER A 172 29.01 -109.60 -33.37
C SER A 172 30.39 -110.28 -33.36
N ASN A 173 31.43 -109.57 -32.93
CA ASN A 173 32.78 -110.14 -32.80
C ASN A 173 32.88 -111.12 -31.63
N LEU A 174 32.15 -110.88 -30.53
CA LEU A 174 32.05 -111.83 -29.41
C LEU A 174 31.33 -113.12 -29.84
N ALA A 175 30.25 -113.00 -30.61
CA ALA A 175 29.50 -114.15 -31.16
C ALA A 175 30.35 -114.96 -32.15
N ALA A 176 31.13 -114.30 -33.01
CA ALA A 176 32.06 -114.97 -33.93
C ALA A 176 33.22 -115.69 -33.20
N ALA A 177 33.75 -115.10 -32.13
CA ALA A 177 34.78 -115.71 -31.29
C ALA A 177 34.27 -116.95 -30.53
N LEU A 178 33.01 -116.94 -30.09
CA LEU A 178 32.35 -118.08 -29.44
C LEU A 178 32.07 -119.25 -30.41
N SER A 179 31.89 -118.99 -31.71
CA SER A 179 31.66 -120.05 -32.71
C SER A 179 32.91 -120.81 -33.19
N HIS A 180 34.13 -120.34 -32.84
CA HIS A 180 35.39 -120.97 -33.26
C HIS A 180 36.14 -121.70 -32.14
N ALA A 181 35.60 -121.75 -30.92
CA ALA A 181 36.25 -122.35 -29.75
C ALA A 181 36.04 -123.88 -29.61
N SER A 182 36.16 -124.67 -30.70
CA SER A 182 35.92 -126.12 -30.67
C SER A 182 37.11 -127.00 -31.08
N THR A 183 38.35 -126.53 -31.01
CA THR A 183 39.53 -127.41 -31.14
C THR A 183 40.74 -126.89 -30.33
N SER A 184 41.23 -127.71 -29.39
CA SER A 184 42.47 -127.56 -28.59
C SER A 184 42.55 -126.43 -27.53
N PRO A 185 42.45 -126.74 -26.21
CA PRO A 185 42.38 -125.76 -25.12
C PRO A 185 43.62 -124.87 -24.87
N ASP A 186 44.84 -125.34 -25.16
CA ASP A 186 46.04 -124.69 -24.60
C ASP A 186 46.70 -123.61 -25.49
N THR A 187 46.41 -123.60 -26.79
CA THR A 187 46.96 -122.59 -27.74
C THR A 187 46.03 -121.39 -27.94
N VAL A 188 44.73 -121.60 -27.80
CA VAL A 188 43.69 -120.56 -27.89
C VAL A 188 43.79 -119.59 -26.71
N VAL A 189 44.12 -120.07 -25.51
CA VAL A 189 44.26 -119.23 -24.32
C VAL A 189 45.45 -118.26 -24.45
N SER A 190 46.58 -118.70 -25.03
CA SER A 190 47.76 -117.85 -25.23
C SER A 190 47.56 -116.78 -26.32
N ASP A 191 46.92 -117.11 -27.44
CA ASP A 191 46.58 -116.13 -28.49
C ASP A 191 45.49 -115.15 -28.00
N MET A 192 44.49 -115.62 -27.24
CA MET A 192 43.51 -114.73 -26.61
C MET A 192 44.13 -113.79 -25.57
N VAL A 193 45.08 -114.27 -24.76
CA VAL A 193 45.77 -113.43 -23.76
C VAL A 193 46.65 -112.39 -24.46
N SER A 194 47.42 -112.76 -25.50
CA SER A 194 48.24 -111.79 -26.24
C SER A 194 47.41 -110.76 -27.03
N ARG A 195 46.28 -111.17 -27.63
CA ARG A 195 45.32 -110.23 -28.26
C ARG A 195 44.66 -109.31 -27.25
N ARG A 196 44.33 -109.84 -26.07
CA ARG A 196 43.78 -109.05 -24.95
C ARG A 196 44.80 -108.03 -24.46
N ASP A 197 46.05 -108.42 -24.26
CA ASP A 197 47.12 -107.53 -23.78
C ASP A 197 47.45 -106.45 -24.82
N ALA A 198 47.46 -106.80 -26.12
CA ALA A 198 47.63 -105.83 -27.20
C ALA A 198 46.43 -104.87 -27.32
N GLN A 199 45.20 -105.33 -27.06
CA GLN A 199 44.03 -104.47 -26.97
C GLN A 199 44.07 -103.57 -25.74
N LEU A 200 44.49 -104.10 -24.58
CA LEU A 200 44.65 -103.32 -23.35
C LEU A 200 45.68 -102.19 -23.54
N ALA A 201 46.84 -102.48 -24.14
CA ALA A 201 47.85 -101.46 -24.43
C ALA A 201 47.32 -100.36 -25.38
N ARG A 202 46.50 -100.73 -26.38
CA ARG A 202 45.85 -99.75 -27.27
C ARG A 202 44.79 -98.94 -26.53
N PHE A 203 44.02 -99.57 -25.64
CA PHE A 203 43.05 -98.87 -24.81
C PHE A 203 43.73 -97.92 -23.82
N GLU A 204 44.84 -98.31 -23.20
CA GLU A 204 45.62 -97.46 -22.31
C GLU A 204 46.13 -96.22 -23.06
N LEU A 205 46.70 -96.39 -24.26
CA LEU A 205 47.18 -95.29 -25.09
C LEU A 205 46.04 -94.38 -25.56
N HIS A 206 44.88 -94.95 -25.89
CA HIS A 206 43.70 -94.17 -26.28
C HIS A 206 43.08 -93.42 -25.09
N ILE A 207 43.07 -94.02 -23.90
CA ILE A 207 42.65 -93.35 -22.66
C ILE A 207 43.61 -92.21 -22.33
N GLU A 208 44.91 -92.40 -22.50
CA GLU A 208 45.91 -91.35 -22.31
C GLU A 208 45.70 -90.18 -23.29
N GLU A 209 45.42 -90.47 -24.57
CA GLU A 209 45.15 -89.42 -25.56
C GLU A 209 43.80 -88.72 -25.31
N LEU A 210 42.76 -89.47 -24.95
CA LEU A 210 41.45 -88.92 -24.57
C LEU A 210 41.55 -88.04 -23.32
N THR A 211 42.33 -88.46 -22.32
CA THR A 211 42.56 -87.64 -21.12
C THR A 211 43.32 -86.37 -21.47
N LYS A 212 44.41 -86.44 -22.24
CA LYS A 212 45.16 -85.24 -22.71
C LYS A 212 44.29 -84.29 -23.53
N THR A 213 43.52 -84.79 -24.49
CA THR A 213 42.62 -83.97 -25.30
C THR A 213 41.49 -83.38 -24.46
N SER A 214 40.94 -84.13 -23.49
CA SER A 214 39.92 -83.62 -22.57
C SER A 214 40.44 -82.50 -21.68
N VAL A 215 41.69 -82.60 -21.18
CA VAL A 215 42.34 -81.58 -20.36
C VAL A 215 42.56 -80.31 -21.19
N ARG A 216 43.13 -80.41 -22.40
CA ARG A 216 43.31 -79.25 -23.30
C ARG A 216 41.98 -78.59 -23.66
N ARG A 217 40.95 -79.37 -23.93
CA ARG A 217 39.60 -78.83 -24.23
C ARG A 217 39.03 -78.07 -23.04
N ARG A 218 39.18 -78.60 -21.82
CA ARG A 218 38.76 -77.91 -20.60
C ARG A 218 39.52 -76.62 -20.38
N GLU A 219 40.83 -76.63 -20.57
CA GLU A 219 41.67 -75.44 -20.43
C GLU A 219 41.31 -74.35 -21.45
N GLN A 220 41.08 -74.72 -22.71
CA GLN A 220 40.60 -73.79 -23.74
C GLN A 220 39.23 -73.20 -23.39
N LEU A 221 38.28 -74.04 -22.96
CA LEU A 221 36.94 -73.58 -22.57
C LEU A 221 36.99 -72.67 -21.34
N GLU A 222 37.87 -72.96 -20.38
CA GLU A 222 38.07 -72.10 -19.20
C GLU A 222 38.65 -70.75 -19.62
N ASN A 223 39.67 -70.74 -20.49
CA ASN A 223 40.26 -69.49 -21.00
C ASN A 223 39.24 -68.66 -21.78
N GLU A 224 38.49 -69.27 -22.72
CA GLU A 224 37.41 -68.60 -23.47
C GLU A 224 36.32 -68.07 -22.53
N TYR A 225 35.98 -68.84 -21.49
CA TYR A 225 35.01 -68.42 -20.49
C TYR A 225 35.49 -67.21 -19.68
N GLN A 226 36.75 -67.20 -19.24
CA GLN A 226 37.34 -66.08 -18.51
C GLN A 226 37.48 -64.82 -19.40
N GLU A 227 37.91 -64.97 -20.65
CA GLU A 227 37.95 -63.87 -21.62
C GLU A 227 36.55 -63.30 -21.86
N ARG A 228 35.55 -64.16 -22.07
CA ARG A 228 34.17 -63.69 -22.27
C ARG A 228 33.61 -63.02 -21.03
N LYS A 229 33.93 -63.54 -19.84
CA LYS A 229 33.50 -62.98 -18.56
C LYS A 229 34.12 -61.59 -18.33
N THR A 230 35.40 -61.43 -18.62
CA THR A 230 36.10 -60.13 -18.50
C THR A 230 35.65 -59.14 -19.58
N ALA A 231 35.43 -59.58 -20.82
CA ALA A 231 34.86 -58.77 -21.89
C ALA A 231 33.44 -58.27 -21.57
N LEU A 232 32.58 -59.15 -21.03
CA LEU A 232 31.24 -58.76 -20.57
C LEU A 232 31.31 -57.80 -19.37
N GLY A 233 32.22 -58.05 -18.42
CA GLY A 233 32.40 -57.18 -17.25
C GLY A 233 32.88 -55.78 -17.64
N THR A 234 33.83 -55.69 -18.57
CA THR A 234 34.35 -54.40 -19.08
C THR A 234 33.32 -53.67 -19.93
N ALA A 235 32.58 -54.36 -20.80
CA ALA A 235 31.49 -53.76 -21.58
C ALA A 235 30.37 -53.21 -20.68
N ALA A 236 29.93 -53.98 -19.67
CA ALA A 236 28.92 -53.54 -18.71
C ALA A 236 29.42 -52.35 -17.86
N ALA A 237 30.71 -52.33 -17.49
CA ALA A 237 31.31 -51.21 -16.78
C ALA A 237 31.38 -49.93 -17.65
N GLN A 238 31.66 -50.07 -18.95
CA GLN A 238 31.67 -48.96 -19.90
C GLN A 238 30.25 -48.40 -20.14
N GLU A 239 29.25 -49.26 -20.30
CA GLU A 239 27.85 -48.86 -20.46
C GLU A 239 27.37 -48.10 -19.21
N LEU A 240 27.65 -48.64 -18.02
CA LEU A 240 27.30 -47.99 -16.75
C LEU A 240 28.06 -46.68 -16.52
N ALA A 241 29.27 -46.54 -17.05
CA ALA A 241 30.02 -45.28 -17.01
C ALA A 241 29.37 -44.24 -17.94
N ALA A 242 29.04 -44.63 -19.18
CA ALA A 242 28.38 -43.77 -20.15
C ALA A 242 27.01 -43.28 -19.66
N ASP A 243 26.20 -44.16 -19.07
CA ASP A 243 24.89 -43.81 -18.51
C ASP A 243 25.03 -42.84 -17.33
N LYS A 244 26.04 -43.03 -16.48
CA LYS A 244 26.32 -42.11 -15.37
C LYS A 244 26.74 -40.73 -15.85
N ASP A 245 27.54 -40.66 -16.91
CA ASP A 245 27.99 -39.39 -17.46
C ASP A 245 26.85 -38.68 -18.21
N ALA A 246 25.99 -39.42 -18.92
CA ALA A 246 24.76 -38.87 -19.51
C ALA A 246 23.81 -38.31 -18.46
N LEU A 247 23.56 -39.05 -17.37
CA LEU A 247 22.69 -38.61 -16.29
C LEU A 247 23.25 -37.38 -15.54
N ARG A 248 24.58 -37.30 -15.39
CA ARG A 248 25.24 -36.10 -14.84
C ARG A 248 25.07 -34.89 -15.75
N ALA A 249 25.23 -35.07 -17.06
CA ALA A 249 25.02 -34.00 -18.03
C ALA A 249 23.58 -33.46 -18.01
N GLU A 250 22.57 -34.35 -17.97
CA GLU A 250 21.16 -33.96 -17.85
C GLU A 250 20.88 -33.22 -16.54
N PHE A 251 21.49 -33.66 -15.43
CA PHE A 251 21.33 -33.03 -14.13
C PHE A 251 21.96 -31.63 -14.09
N ASP A 252 23.14 -31.47 -14.70
CA ASP A 252 23.83 -30.18 -14.79
C ASP A 252 23.06 -29.20 -15.69
N GLU A 253 22.48 -29.66 -16.80
CA GLU A 253 21.62 -28.85 -17.67
C GLU A 253 20.34 -28.40 -16.93
N TYR A 254 19.66 -29.33 -16.26
CA TYR A 254 18.47 -29.02 -15.47
C TYR A 254 18.78 -28.03 -14.34
N LYS A 255 19.93 -28.18 -13.68
CA LYS A 255 20.38 -27.26 -12.64
C LYS A 255 20.67 -25.87 -13.21
N ALA A 256 21.32 -25.78 -14.36
CA ALA A 256 21.57 -24.51 -15.04
C ALA A 256 20.27 -23.82 -15.48
N GLU A 257 19.28 -24.57 -16.01
CA GLU A 257 17.95 -24.04 -16.36
C GLU A 257 17.20 -23.53 -15.12
N LEU A 258 17.30 -24.24 -13.99
CA LEU A 258 16.66 -23.84 -12.74
C LEU A 258 17.32 -22.59 -12.14
N GLU A 259 18.65 -22.50 -12.17
CA GLU A 259 19.39 -21.31 -11.75
C GLU A 259 19.07 -20.09 -12.63
N ALA A 260 18.98 -20.29 -13.95
CA ALA A 260 18.55 -19.24 -14.88
C ALA A 260 17.13 -18.74 -14.58
N ASN A 261 16.15 -19.65 -14.45
CA ASN A 261 14.77 -19.30 -14.13
C ASN A 261 14.62 -18.60 -12.77
N THR A 262 15.35 -19.07 -11.75
CA THR A 262 15.31 -18.43 -10.42
C THR A 262 15.94 -17.04 -10.44
N SER A 263 17.01 -16.83 -11.21
CA SER A 263 17.60 -15.51 -11.39
C SER A 263 16.65 -14.55 -12.12
N GLU A 264 15.95 -15.01 -13.17
CA GLU A 264 14.98 -14.21 -13.90
C GLU A 264 13.80 -13.80 -13.02
N ILE A 265 13.25 -14.73 -12.23
CA ILE A 265 12.17 -14.45 -11.28
C ILE A 265 12.62 -13.45 -10.21
N ARG A 266 13.84 -13.58 -9.70
CA ARG A 266 14.40 -12.62 -8.73
C ARG A 266 14.54 -11.23 -9.32
N ASN A 267 15.02 -11.11 -10.56
CA ASN A 267 15.13 -9.83 -11.25
C ASN A 267 13.74 -9.21 -11.47
N LYS A 268 12.77 -9.98 -11.97
CA LYS A 268 11.37 -9.52 -12.12
C LYS A 268 10.73 -9.06 -10.81
N LEU A 269 11.02 -9.75 -9.71
CA LEU A 269 10.55 -9.34 -8.39
C LEU A 269 11.25 -8.07 -7.88
N ALA A 270 12.55 -7.92 -8.13
CA ALA A 270 13.29 -6.71 -7.80
C ALA A 270 12.75 -5.51 -8.58
N ASP A 271 12.55 -5.65 -9.89
CA ASP A 271 12.00 -4.60 -10.76
C ASP A 271 10.58 -4.20 -10.31
N ARG A 272 9.73 -5.19 -9.99
CA ARG A 272 8.38 -4.92 -9.47
C ARG A 272 8.41 -4.20 -8.12
N LYS A 273 9.29 -4.60 -7.21
CA LYS A 273 9.45 -3.92 -5.92
C LYS A 273 9.89 -2.47 -6.12
N ALA A 274 10.90 -2.23 -6.96
CA ALA A 274 11.37 -0.89 -7.30
C ALA A 274 10.26 -0.03 -7.94
N ALA A 275 9.43 -0.61 -8.81
CA ALA A 275 8.31 0.08 -9.42
C ALA A 275 7.19 0.42 -8.43
N VAL A 276 6.93 -0.46 -7.45
CA VAL A 276 5.93 -0.21 -6.39
C VAL A 276 6.43 0.86 -5.44
N THR A 277 7.68 0.80 -4.97
CA THR A 277 8.25 1.83 -4.08
C THR A 277 8.26 3.20 -4.74
N ALA A 278 8.62 3.29 -6.03
CA ALA A 278 8.55 4.55 -6.78
C ALA A 278 7.12 5.11 -6.90
N ARG A 279 6.10 4.23 -6.98
CA ARG A 279 4.69 4.65 -6.99
C ARG A 279 4.21 5.10 -5.61
N GLU A 280 4.62 4.43 -4.55
CA GLU A 280 4.32 4.81 -3.16
C GLU A 280 4.91 6.18 -2.85
N GLU A 281 6.18 6.42 -3.19
CA GLU A 281 6.82 7.74 -3.03
C GLU A 281 6.07 8.83 -3.83
N ALA A 282 5.67 8.55 -5.08
CA ALA A 282 4.89 9.49 -5.87
C ALA A 282 3.48 9.74 -5.29
N ALA A 283 2.85 8.73 -4.70
CA ALA A 283 1.55 8.84 -4.05
C ALA A 283 1.64 9.67 -2.76
N ASP A 284 2.66 9.44 -1.93
CA ASP A 284 2.90 10.18 -0.70
C ASP A 284 3.18 11.68 -0.98
N LEU A 285 3.91 11.99 -2.05
CA LEU A 285 4.12 13.37 -2.49
C LEU A 285 2.80 14.03 -2.93
N ASN A 286 1.94 13.31 -3.64
CA ASN A 286 0.64 13.82 -4.05
C ASN A 286 -0.30 14.01 -2.86
N ASP A 287 -0.30 13.09 -1.89
CA ASP A 287 -1.18 13.17 -0.73
C ASP A 287 -0.78 14.34 0.18
N ASN A 288 0.53 14.56 0.39
CA ASN A 288 1.04 15.73 1.10
C ASN A 288 0.63 17.05 0.41
N ARG A 289 0.60 17.10 -0.93
CA ARG A 289 0.12 18.27 -1.67
C ARG A 289 -1.39 18.46 -1.53
N SER A 290 -2.15 17.36 -1.55
CA SER A 290 -3.60 17.37 -1.40
C SER A 290 -4.03 17.83 -0.01
N ALA A 291 -3.38 17.31 1.04
CA ALA A 291 -3.64 17.66 2.44
C ALA A 291 -3.43 19.16 2.72
N ARG A 292 -2.36 19.74 2.17
CA ARG A 292 -2.10 21.19 2.26
C ARG A 292 -3.20 22.02 1.59
N ARG A 293 -3.65 21.61 0.40
CA ARG A 293 -4.75 22.29 -0.31
C ARG A 293 -6.06 22.19 0.45
N ASN A 294 -6.35 21.04 1.04
CA ASN A 294 -7.54 20.85 1.88
C ASN A 294 -7.50 21.74 3.12
N LEU A 295 -6.34 21.84 3.80
CA LEU A 295 -6.16 22.75 4.93
C LEU A 295 -6.36 24.21 4.52
N ARG A 296 -5.79 24.63 3.37
CA ARG A 296 -5.99 25.97 2.82
C ARG A 296 -7.47 26.24 2.56
N ASN A 297 -8.16 25.32 1.89
CA ASN A 297 -9.57 25.47 1.56
C ASN A 297 -10.41 25.54 2.85
N ALA A 298 -10.17 24.67 3.83
CA ALA A 298 -10.85 24.73 5.12
C ALA A 298 -10.64 26.07 5.84
N MET A 299 -9.43 26.64 5.76
CA MET A 299 -9.15 27.95 6.33
C MET A 299 -9.85 29.08 5.57
N MET A 300 -9.90 29.00 4.24
CA MET A 300 -10.68 29.93 3.41
C MET A 300 -12.17 29.80 3.65
N ASP A 301 -12.67 28.60 3.87
CA ASP A 301 -14.08 28.34 4.19
C ASP A 301 -14.44 28.96 5.53
N ILE A 302 -13.60 28.83 6.56
CA ILE A 302 -13.81 29.52 7.86
C ILE A 302 -13.78 31.04 7.70
N ILE A 303 -12.90 31.57 6.83
CA ILE A 303 -12.83 33.01 6.57
C ILE A 303 -14.07 33.48 5.79
N ASN A 304 -14.50 32.71 4.78
CA ASN A 304 -15.68 33.02 3.97
C ASN A 304 -16.98 32.85 4.77
N GLU A 305 -17.10 31.84 5.62
CA GLU A 305 -18.21 31.66 6.55
C GLU A 305 -18.28 32.85 7.51
N ARG A 306 -17.11 33.28 8.01
CA ARG A 306 -17.04 34.53 8.77
C ARG A 306 -17.47 35.71 7.90
N GLU A 307 -16.97 35.84 6.67
CA GLU A 307 -17.31 36.89 5.67
C GLU A 307 -18.82 36.99 5.37
N GLU A 308 -19.48 35.85 5.16
CA GLU A 308 -20.93 35.78 4.97
C GLU A 308 -21.68 36.14 6.26
N SER A 309 -21.11 35.81 7.43
CA SER A 309 -21.62 36.24 8.73
C SER A 309 -21.26 37.68 9.11
N PHE A 310 -20.63 38.50 8.25
CA PHE A 310 -20.38 39.95 8.48
C PHE A 310 -21.65 40.82 8.38
N SER A 311 -22.80 40.29 8.75
CA SER A 311 -23.62 41.10 9.64
C SER A 311 -22.78 41.41 10.88
N LEU A 312 -22.79 42.65 11.38
CA LEU A 312 -22.30 42.93 12.74
C LEU A 312 -22.77 41.80 13.64
N THR A 313 -21.86 41.16 14.39
CA THR A 313 -22.26 40.12 15.34
C THR A 313 -23.50 40.60 16.06
N ASP A 314 -24.51 39.73 16.24
CA ASP A 314 -25.78 40.16 16.81
C ASP A 314 -25.58 40.92 18.13
N GLU A 315 -24.51 40.61 18.87
CA GLU A 315 -24.05 41.37 20.03
C GLU A 315 -23.66 42.83 19.74
N THR A 316 -22.92 43.10 18.67
CA THR A 316 -22.48 44.45 18.30
C THR A 316 -23.62 45.25 17.69
N GLN A 317 -24.47 44.61 16.88
CA GLN A 317 -25.68 45.25 16.35
C GLN A 317 -26.67 45.55 17.49
N GLY A 318 -26.79 44.64 18.46
CA GLY A 318 -27.59 44.79 19.68
C GLY A 318 -27.12 45.91 20.61
N LYS A 319 -25.82 46.26 20.59
CA LYS A 319 -25.30 47.43 21.34
C LYS A 319 -25.62 48.77 20.66
N ARG A 320 -25.89 48.77 19.35
CA ARG A 320 -26.20 50.00 18.58
C ARG A 320 -27.63 50.48 18.81
N THR A 321 -28.58 49.55 18.87
CA THR A 321 -30.00 49.86 19.03
C THR A 321 -30.31 50.70 20.28
N PRO A 322 -29.80 50.41 21.50
CA PRO A 322 -30.14 51.21 22.68
C PRO A 322 -29.62 52.65 22.57
N VAL A 323 -28.46 52.88 21.96
CA VAL A 323 -27.92 54.25 21.78
C VAL A 323 -28.75 55.03 20.75
N LEU A 324 -29.15 54.39 19.65
CA LEU A 324 -30.05 54.97 18.66
C LEU A 324 -31.41 55.33 19.27
N TRP A 325 -32.00 54.41 20.04
CA TRP A 325 -33.27 54.65 20.71
C TRP A 325 -33.14 55.74 21.79
N ALA A 326 -32.09 55.72 22.60
CA ALA A 326 -31.89 56.72 23.65
C ALA A 326 -31.69 58.13 23.08
N SER A 327 -30.83 58.27 22.06
CA SER A 327 -30.58 59.55 21.38
C SER A 327 -31.79 60.02 20.57
N GLY A 328 -32.47 59.12 19.86
CA GLY A 328 -33.69 59.42 19.12
C GLY A 328 -34.84 59.87 20.05
N LEU A 329 -35.04 59.17 21.18
CA LEU A 329 -36.09 59.48 22.14
C LEU A 329 -35.82 60.78 22.91
N THR A 330 -34.57 61.06 23.26
CA THR A 330 -34.19 62.37 23.84
C THR A 330 -34.38 63.50 22.82
N MET A 331 -33.98 63.31 21.57
CA MET A 331 -34.19 64.32 20.52
C MET A 331 -35.67 64.56 20.23
N ALA A 332 -36.49 63.50 20.16
CA ALA A 332 -37.94 63.60 19.99
C ALA A 332 -38.63 64.27 21.19
N SER A 333 -38.20 63.95 22.42
CA SER A 333 -38.71 64.57 23.66
C SER A 333 -38.40 66.07 23.73
N LEU A 334 -37.17 66.47 23.41
CA LEU A 334 -36.78 67.89 23.33
C LEU A 334 -37.59 68.63 22.27
N PHE A 335 -37.77 68.01 21.08
CA PHE A 335 -38.56 68.60 20.01
C PHE A 335 -40.04 68.74 20.38
N ALA A 336 -40.65 67.70 20.95
CA ALA A 336 -42.05 67.74 21.39
C ALA A 336 -42.26 68.81 22.47
N THR A 337 -41.34 68.91 23.43
CA THR A 337 -41.39 69.93 24.49
C THR A 337 -41.26 71.34 23.92
N LEU A 338 -40.36 71.54 22.95
CA LEU A 338 -40.22 72.80 22.23
C LEU A 338 -41.52 73.17 21.50
N VAL A 339 -42.15 72.22 20.81
CA VAL A 339 -43.42 72.43 20.09
C VAL A 339 -44.57 72.76 21.05
N VAL A 340 -44.69 72.04 22.17
CA VAL A 340 -45.73 72.32 23.18
C VAL A 340 -45.57 73.71 23.78
N ILE A 341 -44.34 74.11 24.13
CA ILE A 341 -44.05 75.46 24.63
C ILE A 341 -44.39 76.51 23.56
N ILE A 342 -44.15 76.25 22.28
CA ILE A 342 -44.51 77.19 21.22
C ILE A 342 -46.04 77.32 21.07
N LEU A 343 -46.78 76.20 21.07
CA LEU A 343 -48.20 76.16 20.72
C LEU A 343 -49.16 76.45 21.88
N PHE A 344 -48.83 76.08 23.12
CA PHE A 344 -49.80 76.07 24.24
C PHE A 344 -49.50 77.08 25.36
N SER A 345 -48.43 77.87 25.27
CA SER A 345 -48.14 78.86 26.30
C SER A 345 -48.80 80.21 26.00
N ASP A 346 -49.94 80.42 26.65
CA ASP A 346 -50.64 81.71 26.76
C ASP A 346 -49.98 82.50 27.91
N VAL A 347 -48.90 83.20 27.60
CA VAL A 347 -48.06 83.90 28.60
C VAL A 347 -48.29 85.40 28.58
N GLY A 348 -48.51 85.96 29.77
CA GLY A 348 -48.57 87.40 29.97
C GLY A 348 -47.21 88.09 29.73
N PRO A 349 -47.19 89.43 29.62
CA PRO A 349 -45.98 90.19 29.27
C PRO A 349 -44.79 89.96 30.21
N GLN A 350 -45.08 89.74 31.51
CA GLN A 350 -44.06 89.49 32.53
C GLN A 350 -43.28 88.17 32.37
N ASP A 351 -43.80 87.17 31.64
CA ASP A 351 -43.16 85.84 31.52
C ASP A 351 -42.36 85.65 30.21
N LEU A 352 -42.33 86.67 29.34
CA LEU A 352 -41.66 86.60 28.04
C LEU A 352 -40.15 86.31 28.15
N LEU A 353 -39.48 86.89 29.16
CA LEU A 353 -38.05 86.67 29.38
C LEU A 353 -37.76 85.21 29.74
N ALA A 354 -38.49 84.64 30.71
CA ALA A 354 -38.31 83.26 31.14
C ALA A 354 -38.56 82.26 30.00
N ARG A 355 -39.57 82.54 29.16
CA ARG A 355 -39.86 81.75 27.96
C ARG A 355 -38.74 81.81 26.93
N SER A 356 -38.21 83.00 26.65
CA SER A 356 -37.11 83.18 25.69
C SER A 356 -35.86 82.41 26.14
N ILE A 357 -35.52 82.46 27.42
CA ILE A 357 -34.39 81.71 28.00
C ILE A 357 -34.64 80.21 27.87
N THR A 358 -35.83 79.73 28.22
CA THR A 358 -36.19 78.30 28.11
C THR A 358 -36.10 77.82 26.66
N GLN A 359 -36.57 78.61 25.70
CA GLN A 359 -36.49 78.29 24.27
C GLN A 359 -35.05 78.22 23.78
N VAL A 360 -34.20 79.17 24.20
CA VAL A 360 -32.76 79.15 23.85
C VAL A 360 -32.08 77.92 24.45
N VAL A 361 -32.35 77.59 25.72
CA VAL A 361 -31.78 76.40 26.38
C VAL A 361 -32.24 75.10 25.70
N LEU A 362 -33.53 74.95 25.39
CA LEU A 362 -34.06 73.78 24.69
C LEU A 362 -33.52 73.65 23.27
N SER A 363 -33.40 74.77 22.53
CA SER A 363 -32.84 74.77 21.17
C SER A 363 -31.35 74.41 21.18
N ALA A 364 -30.59 74.95 22.15
CA ALA A 364 -29.19 74.59 22.34
C ALA A 364 -29.02 73.11 22.74
N GLY A 365 -29.89 72.59 23.63
CA GLY A 365 -29.91 71.18 24.01
C GLY A 365 -30.26 70.25 22.84
N PHE A 366 -31.22 70.65 22.00
CA PHE A 366 -31.58 69.91 20.79
C PHE A 366 -30.41 69.88 19.79
N LEU A 367 -29.81 71.04 19.50
CA LEU A 367 -28.68 71.12 18.58
C LEU A 367 -27.46 70.36 19.13
N GLY A 368 -27.21 70.44 20.43
CA GLY A 368 -26.14 69.69 21.10
C GLY A 368 -26.33 68.18 20.97
N THR A 369 -27.54 67.68 21.23
CA THR A 369 -27.89 66.26 21.07
C THR A 369 -27.75 65.81 19.60
N LEU A 370 -28.18 66.63 18.65
CA LEU A 370 -28.06 66.36 17.21
C LEU A 370 -26.58 66.25 16.78
N LEU A 371 -25.74 67.21 17.19
CA LEU A 371 -24.31 67.20 16.89
C LEU A 371 -23.60 66.01 17.54
N PHE A 372 -23.96 65.68 18.78
CA PHE A 372 -23.47 64.47 19.44
C PHE A 372 -23.84 63.21 18.66
N PHE A 373 -25.09 63.08 18.22
CA PHE A 373 -25.56 61.94 17.45
C PHE A 373 -24.83 61.81 16.10
N LEU A 374 -24.63 62.93 15.39
CA LEU A 374 -23.85 62.95 14.15
C LEU A 374 -22.40 62.52 14.39
N ARG A 375 -21.75 63.03 15.44
CA ARG A 375 -20.37 62.63 15.79
C ARG A 375 -20.29 61.16 16.17
N PHE A 376 -21.24 60.66 16.95
CA PHE A 376 -21.32 59.27 17.35
C PHE A 376 -21.48 58.34 16.13
N THR A 377 -22.42 58.66 15.23
CA THR A 377 -22.67 57.85 14.03
C THR A 377 -21.47 57.85 13.07
N GLN A 378 -20.81 58.98 12.88
CA GLN A 378 -19.58 59.07 12.08
C GLN A 378 -18.42 58.26 12.70
N ASN A 379 -18.17 58.42 14.01
CA ASN A 379 -17.10 57.70 14.67
C ASN A 379 -17.33 56.19 14.67
N TRP A 380 -18.57 55.76 14.93
CA TRP A 380 -18.95 54.36 14.85
C TRP A 380 -18.76 53.81 13.44
N ALA A 381 -19.28 54.50 12.41
CA ALA A 381 -19.13 54.06 11.03
C ALA A 381 -17.67 53.96 10.58
N LYS A 382 -16.82 54.89 11.04
CA LYS A 382 -15.38 54.87 10.76
C LYS A 382 -14.71 53.65 11.39
N GLN A 383 -14.95 53.40 12.69
CA GLN A 383 -14.40 52.24 13.39
C GLN A 383 -14.78 50.93 12.70
N HIS A 384 -16.04 50.79 12.28
CA HIS A 384 -16.51 49.59 11.57
C HIS A 384 -15.89 49.44 10.17
N ALA A 385 -15.79 50.53 9.41
CA ALA A 385 -15.11 50.49 8.11
C ALA A 385 -13.64 50.09 8.25
N ASP A 386 -12.94 50.63 9.26
CA ASP A 386 -11.54 50.32 9.51
C ASP A 386 -11.35 48.83 9.91
N GLU A 387 -12.23 48.29 10.76
CA GLU A 387 -12.23 46.86 11.11
C GLU A 387 -12.52 45.96 9.90
N GLU A 388 -13.46 46.36 9.03
CA GLU A 388 -13.77 45.63 7.80
C GLU A 388 -12.59 45.63 6.81
N PHE A 389 -11.96 46.79 6.60
CA PHE A 389 -10.76 46.88 5.78
C PHE A 389 -9.59 46.07 6.36
N TYR A 390 -9.44 46.07 7.68
CA TYR A 390 -8.44 45.25 8.35
C TYR A 390 -8.67 43.76 8.10
N LEU A 391 -9.91 43.28 8.19
CA LEU A 391 -10.25 41.86 7.99
C LEU A 391 -10.09 41.44 6.52
N LYS A 392 -10.50 42.30 5.56
CA LYS A 392 -10.24 42.08 4.13
C LYS A 392 -8.74 42.03 3.82
N ARG A 393 -7.96 42.92 4.43
CA ARG A 393 -6.51 42.91 4.29
C ARG A 393 -5.88 41.67 4.91
N LEU A 394 -6.36 41.25 6.08
CA LEU A 394 -5.90 40.02 6.74
C LEU A 394 -6.14 38.80 5.85
N LYS A 395 -7.31 38.70 5.20
CA LYS A 395 -7.62 37.63 4.23
C LYS A 395 -6.60 37.60 3.09
N LEU A 396 -6.35 38.75 2.46
CA LEU A 396 -5.37 38.87 1.37
C LEU A 396 -3.95 38.54 1.84
N ASP A 397 -3.56 39.01 3.02
CA ASP A 397 -2.24 38.69 3.59
C ASP A 397 -2.12 37.20 3.92
N LEU A 398 -3.21 36.54 4.33
CA LEU A 398 -3.24 35.10 4.59
C LEU A 398 -3.15 34.28 3.29
N GLU A 399 -3.85 34.68 2.24
CA GLU A 399 -3.71 34.09 0.90
C GLU A 399 -2.27 34.23 0.38
N ARG A 400 -1.68 35.42 0.53
CA ARG A 400 -0.28 35.69 0.15
C ARG A 400 0.70 34.89 1.00
N ALA A 401 0.47 34.79 2.31
CA ALA A 401 1.29 34.00 3.23
C ALA A 401 1.28 32.52 2.83
N ASN A 402 0.08 31.98 2.59
CA ASN A 402 -0.08 30.60 2.19
C ASN A 402 0.60 30.33 0.84
N TRP A 403 0.41 31.21 -0.14
CA TRP A 403 1.09 31.11 -1.44
C TRP A 403 2.61 31.16 -1.29
N LEU A 404 3.13 32.04 -0.42
CA LEU A 404 4.58 32.14 -0.15
C LEU A 404 5.14 30.85 0.47
N VAL A 405 4.39 30.21 1.37
CA VAL A 405 4.77 28.92 1.97
C VAL A 405 4.68 27.78 0.96
N GLU A 406 3.66 27.75 0.10
CA GLU A 406 3.55 26.76 -0.98
C GLU A 406 4.74 26.90 -1.95
N MET A 407 5.05 28.12 -2.37
CA MET A 407 6.18 28.40 -3.24
C MET A 407 7.53 28.05 -2.59
N SER A 408 7.69 28.29 -1.28
CA SER A 408 8.94 27.94 -0.57
C SER A 408 9.15 26.44 -0.45
N LEU A 409 8.09 25.68 -0.24
CA LEU A 409 8.15 24.21 -0.22
C LEU A 409 8.38 23.63 -1.62
N GLU A 410 7.71 24.16 -2.65
CA GLU A 410 7.91 23.73 -4.04
C GLU A 410 9.35 24.00 -4.51
N TYR A 411 9.89 25.19 -4.22
CA TYR A 411 11.27 25.54 -4.58
C TYR A 411 12.29 24.64 -3.86
N ALA A 412 12.09 24.39 -2.57
CA ALA A 412 12.95 23.50 -1.78
C ALA A 412 12.92 22.06 -2.32
N GLN A 413 11.75 21.59 -2.75
CA GLN A 413 11.58 20.26 -3.31
C GLN A 413 12.19 20.11 -4.72
N GLU A 414 12.06 21.12 -5.57
CA GLU A 414 12.58 21.07 -6.95
C GLU A 414 14.10 21.27 -7.03
N ARG A 415 14.66 22.16 -6.21
CA ARG A 415 16.08 22.55 -6.29
C ARG A 415 16.95 21.98 -5.18
N ASN A 416 16.37 21.34 -4.16
CA ASN A 416 17.08 20.93 -2.94
C ASN A 416 17.85 22.08 -2.26
N GLU A 417 17.44 23.33 -2.51
CA GLU A 417 18.05 24.53 -1.97
C GLU A 417 16.96 25.43 -1.35
N PRO A 418 17.24 26.11 -0.23
CA PRO A 418 16.30 27.07 0.33
C PRO A 418 16.11 28.27 -0.61
N ILE A 419 14.91 28.87 -0.61
CA ILE A 419 14.66 30.11 -1.35
C ILE A 419 15.67 31.20 -0.91
N PRO A 420 16.29 31.94 -1.84
CA PRO A 420 17.17 33.06 -1.51
C PRO A 420 16.49 34.04 -0.55
N ALA A 421 17.15 34.32 0.58
CA ALA A 421 16.58 35.11 1.67
C ALA A 421 16.09 36.50 1.22
N GLU A 422 16.74 37.11 0.23
CA GLU A 422 16.35 38.41 -0.33
C GLU A 422 14.99 38.36 -1.03
N THR A 423 14.73 37.30 -1.80
CA THR A 423 13.46 37.11 -2.51
C THR A 423 12.34 36.85 -1.50
N PHE A 424 12.57 35.96 -0.54
CA PHE A 424 11.61 35.68 0.53
C PHE A 424 11.29 36.94 1.36
N ALA A 425 12.31 37.72 1.74
CA ALA A 425 12.14 38.97 2.46
C ALA A 425 11.37 40.03 1.64
N SER A 426 11.53 40.05 0.32
CA SER A 426 10.78 40.96 -0.55
C SER A 426 9.30 40.58 -0.66
N LEU A 427 8.97 39.29 -0.76
CA LEU A 427 7.61 38.80 -0.91
C LEU A 427 6.82 38.81 0.39
N SER A 428 7.49 38.55 1.52
CA SER A 428 6.92 38.66 2.86
C SER A 428 6.78 40.11 3.36
N ARG A 429 7.30 41.10 2.61
CA ARG A 429 7.18 42.50 3.01
C ARG A 429 5.72 42.94 3.01
N GLY A 430 5.29 43.56 4.11
CA GLY A 430 3.94 44.08 4.26
C GLY A 430 2.89 43.07 4.75
N LEU A 431 3.26 41.79 4.87
CA LEU A 431 2.38 40.74 5.38
C LEU A 431 2.06 41.01 6.85
N PHE A 432 0.78 41.06 7.20
CA PHE A 432 0.30 41.28 8.57
C PHE A 432 0.76 42.61 9.20
N GLN A 433 1.23 43.56 8.39
CA GLN A 433 1.49 44.90 8.89
C GLN A 433 0.14 45.55 9.15
N VAL A 434 -0.21 45.66 10.44
CA VAL A 434 -1.28 46.55 10.88
C VAL A 434 -0.87 47.92 10.39
N ALA A 435 -1.58 48.45 9.39
CA ALA A 435 -1.45 49.86 9.10
C ALA A 435 -1.92 50.57 10.37
N SER A 436 -0.97 51.04 11.17
CA SER A 436 -1.24 52.16 12.04
C SER A 436 -1.60 53.28 11.08
N THR A 437 -2.90 53.43 10.80
CA THR A 437 -3.40 54.61 10.14
C THR A 437 -2.84 55.76 10.97
N PRO A 438 -1.92 56.58 10.41
CA PRO A 438 -1.46 57.74 11.15
C PRO A 438 -2.74 58.50 11.46
N GLU A 439 -2.98 58.74 12.76
CA GLU A 439 -4.20 59.36 13.27
C GLU A 439 -4.55 60.52 12.33
N THR A 440 -5.48 60.28 11.41
CA THR A 440 -5.80 61.27 10.38
C THR A 440 -6.61 62.30 11.13
N LEU A 441 -5.92 63.26 11.74
CA LEU A 441 -6.54 64.47 12.26
C LEU A 441 -7.34 65.02 11.09
N HIS A 442 -8.67 65.00 11.22
CA HIS A 442 -9.52 65.64 10.24
C HIS A 442 -9.02 67.08 10.06
N PRO A 443 -9.06 67.66 8.85
CA PRO A 443 -8.55 69.01 8.61
C PRO A 443 -9.15 70.07 9.54
N TYR A 444 -10.35 69.85 10.10
CA TYR A 444 -10.92 70.72 11.14
C TYR A 444 -10.22 70.57 12.51
N GLU A 445 -9.81 69.37 12.91
CA GLU A 445 -9.01 69.13 14.12
C GLU A 445 -7.56 69.52 13.92
N ALA A 446 -7.03 69.36 12.70
CA ALA A 446 -5.76 69.95 12.32
C ALA A 446 -5.83 71.48 12.41
N LEU A 447 -6.89 72.13 11.93
CA LEU A 447 -7.07 73.59 12.04
C LEU A 447 -7.29 74.07 13.49
N LEU A 448 -8.10 73.38 14.29
CA LEU A 448 -8.35 73.74 15.70
C LEU A 448 -7.18 73.39 16.62
N GLY A 449 -6.47 72.30 16.33
CA GLY A 449 -5.28 71.85 17.06
C GLY A 449 -4.02 72.62 16.67
N SER A 450 -3.78 72.85 15.37
CA SER A 450 -2.62 73.62 14.89
C SER A 450 -2.74 75.11 15.22
N ALA A 451 -3.94 75.64 15.43
CA ALA A 451 -4.13 76.98 15.97
C ALA A 451 -3.80 77.07 17.49
N SER A 452 -3.61 75.94 18.18
CA SER A 452 -3.36 75.90 19.63
C SER A 452 -1.88 75.74 20.02
N GLU A 453 -1.05 75.20 19.12
CA GLU A 453 0.41 75.10 19.27
C GLU A 453 1.09 75.51 17.96
N ALA A 454 1.42 76.81 17.85
CA ALA A 454 2.28 77.32 16.79
C ALA A 454 3.73 77.02 17.16
N ASN A 455 4.36 76.08 16.44
CA ASN A 455 5.78 75.80 16.56
C ASN A 455 6.50 76.70 15.54
N VAL A 456 6.92 77.89 15.99
CA VAL A 456 7.65 78.83 15.14
C VAL A 456 9.12 78.50 15.23
N THR A 457 9.67 77.95 14.15
CA THR A 457 11.11 77.72 14.00
C THR A 457 11.76 79.02 13.52
N ILE A 458 12.31 79.79 14.46
CA ILE A 458 13.17 80.94 14.15
C ILE A 458 14.59 80.38 14.00
N PRO A 459 15.42 80.88 13.06
CA PRO A 459 16.81 80.41 12.93
C PRO A 459 17.51 80.40 14.30
N HIS A 460 17.93 79.20 14.72
CA HIS A 460 18.60 78.86 16.00
C HIS A 460 17.74 78.59 17.24
N VAL A 461 16.41 78.71 17.24
CA VAL A 461 15.57 78.35 18.41
C VAL A 461 14.20 77.78 18.02
N ASP A 462 13.92 76.56 18.48
CA ASP A 462 12.59 75.94 18.39
C ASP A 462 11.73 76.35 19.61
N LEU A 463 10.81 77.29 19.41
CA LEU A 463 9.92 77.76 20.48
C LEU A 463 8.52 77.14 20.36
N LYS A 464 8.18 76.23 21.27
CA LYS A 464 6.81 75.74 21.47
C LYS A 464 5.99 76.75 22.28
N LEU A 465 5.28 77.64 21.59
CA LEU A 465 4.42 78.64 22.24
C LEU A 465 3.07 78.03 22.64
N LYS A 466 2.94 77.63 23.91
CA LYS A 466 1.64 77.26 24.50
C LYS A 466 0.80 78.51 24.77
N ARG A 467 -0.53 78.41 24.63
CA ARG A 467 -1.51 79.51 24.90
C ARG A 467 -1.35 80.20 26.27
N ARG A 468 -0.86 79.45 27.28
CA ARG A 468 -0.57 79.98 28.62
C ARG A 468 0.68 80.86 28.65
N GLY A 469 1.68 80.55 27.81
CA GLY A 469 2.88 81.36 27.61
C GLY A 469 2.57 82.68 26.90
N LEU A 470 1.72 82.66 25.87
CA LEU A 470 1.30 83.87 25.16
C LEU A 470 0.54 84.86 26.08
N ARG A 471 -0.33 84.36 26.98
CA ARG A 471 -0.97 85.23 27.99
C ARG A 471 0.02 85.86 28.97
N ASN A 472 1.09 85.15 29.33
CA ASN A 472 2.11 85.68 30.23
C ASN A 472 3.00 86.70 29.52
N LEU A 473 3.32 86.47 28.23
CA LEU A 473 4.04 87.44 27.40
C LEU A 473 3.21 88.70 27.17
N GLN A 474 1.91 88.57 26.92
CA GLN A 474 1.01 89.72 26.79
C GLN A 474 0.95 90.54 28.09
N LYS A 475 0.84 89.88 29.24
CA LYS A 475 0.89 90.56 30.55
C LYS A 475 2.25 91.22 30.84
N GLN A 476 3.35 90.63 30.37
CA GLN A 476 4.68 91.22 30.51
C GLN A 476 4.87 92.43 29.58
N ALA A 477 4.39 92.35 28.34
CA ALA A 477 4.39 93.47 27.41
C ALA A 477 3.52 94.64 27.92
N GLU A 478 2.31 94.36 28.41
CA GLU A 478 1.42 95.36 29.00
C GLU A 478 2.01 96.01 30.26
N LYS A 479 2.86 95.28 31.00
CA LYS A 479 3.59 95.82 32.16
C LYS A 479 4.82 96.64 31.77
N LEU A 480 5.42 96.35 30.62
CA LEU A 480 6.56 97.09 30.05
C LEU A 480 6.13 98.39 29.35
N ASP A 481 4.90 98.45 28.81
CA ASP A 481 4.33 99.68 28.25
C ASP A 481 3.78 100.64 29.32
N ALA A 482 3.63 100.15 30.56
CA ALA A 482 3.12 100.93 31.70
C ALA A 482 4.22 101.58 32.57
N ASP A 483 5.47 101.16 32.40
CA ASP A 483 6.68 101.76 32.97
C ASP A 483 7.35 102.67 31.93
#